data_AF-A0A1V0UJN7-F1
#
_entry.id   AF-A0A1V0UJN7-F1
#
_cell.length_a   1.000
_cell.length_b   1.000
_cell.length_c   1.000
_cell.angle_alpha   90.00
_cell.angle_beta   90.00
_cell.angle_gamma   90.00
#
_symmetry.space_group_name_H-M   'P 1'
#
loop_
_entity.id
_entity.type
_entity.pdbx_description
1 polymer ?
#
loop_
_entity_poly.entity_id
_entity_poly.type
_entity_poly.pdbx_seq_one_letter_code
_entity_poly.pdbx_strand_id
1 'polypeptide(L)'
;MTVDARTAARRPIHWAVGGALVVATALVPSAESAAAEQKSEVALRYACPLPSGTEEVDVVVSAVLPTTARTGEEIRPEKISVEVGLPATSLTRFRDLDAATLAATARLTVRNAVGDTAADASWQELTAEPVPLPEPGEGEGGLTLAATGEVPTVAFGTPGRATLTPAELALSLSSRTADGEPTTPPGLDVSCEPVPGQESELAAVDIRGDEDPASPAPTPGGSDPAPEPTPGRPAEGLPPSARDRIDDLTEKRLDALEDDPGSCPIEIPPEWVMTTAETYAAGYANAAKLNGAAALGPAFMKVVLNKRYINDSCASTVDVSSEVNFDYQGKRQLPPTKATFLSYGFMPTTATMTLEQVGPPAAIHTHTVTNTPTYPEETTVTAQLVMRLSDVEVNGVPLDVGPDCRTERPFEQVLRGYGQSYPPAGYLVAYGGTLTGYAHIPPFTDCGADEDLDPIFTAAISSTGKKADNYAKMTQAPLCVATNPEGPDCPPRKPKPEK
;
A
#
# COMPACT_ATOMS: atom_id res chain seq x y z
N MET A 1 -76.07 -6.53 49.15
CA MET A 1 -75.51 -7.73 49.80
C MET A 1 -74.14 -7.94 49.17
N THR A 2 -73.04 -7.47 49.77
CA THR A 2 -72.23 -8.19 50.79
C THR A 2 -71.92 -9.63 50.38
N VAL A 3 -70.70 -10.14 50.39
CA VAL A 3 -69.36 -9.67 50.76
C VAL A 3 -68.39 -10.82 50.35
N ASP A 4 -67.12 -10.50 50.08
CA ASP A 4 -65.92 -11.37 50.20
C ASP A 4 -65.70 -12.59 49.29
N ALA A 5 -64.56 -12.60 48.57
CA ALA A 5 -63.25 -12.99 49.11
C ALA A 5 -62.34 -13.69 48.08
N ARG A 6 -61.03 -13.44 48.26
CA ARG A 6 -59.87 -14.29 47.92
C ARG A 6 -59.29 -14.20 46.50
N THR A 7 -58.35 -13.27 46.39
CA THR A 7 -56.96 -13.52 45.98
C THR A 7 -56.61 -14.97 45.62
N ALA A 8 -56.31 -15.19 44.34
CA ALA A 8 -55.43 -16.27 43.89
C ALA A 8 -54.36 -15.65 42.98
N ALA A 9 -53.17 -15.54 43.54
CA ALA A 9 -51.96 -15.08 42.88
C ALA A 9 -51.66 -15.91 41.63
N ARG A 10 -51.54 -15.26 40.47
CA ARG A 10 -50.83 -15.84 39.32
C ARG A 10 -49.35 -15.54 39.50
N ARG A 11 -48.65 -16.51 40.11
CA ARG A 11 -47.20 -16.58 40.13
C ARG A 11 -46.66 -16.61 38.69
N PRO A 12 -45.62 -15.83 38.36
CA PRO A 12 -44.76 -16.16 37.22
C PRO A 12 -44.06 -17.48 37.52
N ILE A 13 -44.17 -18.44 36.61
CA ILE A 13 -43.36 -19.66 36.65
C ILE A 13 -41.94 -19.24 36.23
N HIS A 14 -41.14 -18.95 37.23
CA HIS A 14 -39.69 -18.98 37.16
C HIS A 14 -39.27 -20.44 36.92
N TRP A 15 -38.87 -20.75 35.69
CA TRP A 15 -37.94 -21.86 35.46
C TRP A 15 -36.54 -21.33 35.80
N ALA A 16 -36.11 -21.58 37.02
CA ALA A 16 -34.71 -21.59 37.39
C ALA A 16 -34.33 -23.06 37.64
N VAL A 17 -33.25 -23.50 36.97
CA VAL A 17 -32.40 -24.70 37.16
C VAL A 17 -31.87 -25.00 35.74
N GLY A 18 -30.58 -25.08 35.46
CA GLY A 18 -29.41 -25.04 36.31
C GLY A 18 -28.20 -24.79 35.40
N GLY A 19 -27.14 -24.26 36.01
CA GLY A 19 -25.97 -23.78 35.31
C GLY A 19 -25.30 -24.81 34.39
N ALA A 20 -24.94 -24.33 33.22
CA ALA A 20 -23.65 -24.58 32.62
C ALA A 20 -23.22 -23.25 32.00
N LEU A 21 -22.63 -22.40 32.84
CA LEU A 21 -21.84 -21.26 32.40
C LEU A 21 -20.59 -21.86 31.75
N VAL A 22 -20.71 -22.31 30.50
CA VAL A 22 -19.53 -22.48 29.66
C VAL A 22 -19.11 -21.05 29.34
N VAL A 23 -18.19 -20.53 30.14
CA VAL A 23 -17.31 -19.44 29.75
C VAL A 23 -16.56 -19.97 28.53
N ALA A 24 -17.16 -19.83 27.35
CA ALA A 24 -16.40 -19.81 26.12
C ALA A 24 -15.65 -18.49 26.16
N THR A 25 -14.50 -18.51 26.83
CA THR A 25 -13.38 -17.63 26.48
C THR A 25 -13.17 -17.83 24.98
N ALA A 26 -13.86 -17.02 24.17
CA ALA A 26 -13.40 -16.73 22.84
C ALA A 26 -12.09 -15.98 23.06
N LEU A 27 -11.01 -16.76 23.11
CA LEU A 27 -9.68 -16.34 22.76
C LEU A 27 -9.84 -15.74 21.37
N VAL A 28 -10.09 -14.43 21.33
CA VAL A 28 -9.61 -13.61 20.24
C VAL A 28 -8.13 -13.96 20.19
N PRO A 29 -7.59 -14.47 19.07
CA PRO A 29 -6.16 -14.45 18.90
C PRO A 29 -5.80 -12.98 19.12
N SER A 30 -5.12 -12.68 20.23
CA SER A 30 -4.36 -11.46 20.32
C SER A 30 -3.56 -11.45 19.03
N ALA A 31 -3.89 -10.53 18.13
CA ALA A 31 -2.94 -10.15 17.11
C ALA A 31 -1.76 -9.58 17.91
N GLU A 32 -0.82 -10.45 18.27
CA GLU A 32 0.56 -10.06 18.46
C GLU A 32 0.86 -9.11 17.32
N SER A 33 1.31 -7.92 17.67
CA SER A 33 1.71 -6.88 16.73
C SER A 33 2.45 -7.55 15.60
N ALA A 34 1.80 -7.70 14.43
CA ALA A 34 2.44 -8.28 13.28
C ALA A 34 3.60 -7.34 12.94
N ALA A 35 4.80 -7.74 13.32
CA ALA A 35 6.00 -7.10 12.83
C ALA A 35 5.86 -7.07 11.30
N ALA A 36 6.04 -5.88 10.71
CA ALA A 36 5.77 -5.68 9.29
C ALA A 36 6.43 -6.81 8.49
N GLU A 37 5.61 -7.60 7.81
CA GLU A 37 6.06 -8.78 7.08
C GLU A 37 6.70 -8.33 5.76
N GLN A 38 7.85 -8.91 5.43
CA GLN A 38 8.51 -8.81 4.14
C GLN A 38 8.31 -10.12 3.39
N LYS A 39 7.96 -10.02 2.10
CA LYS A 39 8.13 -11.15 1.18
C LYS A 39 9.57 -11.09 0.67
N SER A 40 10.33 -12.12 0.99
CA SER A 40 11.75 -12.29 0.69
C SER A 40 11.94 -13.36 -0.37
N GLU A 41 12.85 -13.12 -1.31
CA GLU A 41 13.20 -14.05 -2.38
C GLU A 41 14.68 -13.92 -2.74
N VAL A 42 15.36 -15.05 -2.92
CA VAL A 42 16.76 -15.10 -3.38
C VAL A 42 16.92 -16.21 -4.42
N ALA A 43 17.55 -15.87 -5.54
CA ALA A 43 17.91 -16.82 -6.60
C ALA A 43 19.38 -17.20 -6.47
N LEU A 44 19.64 -18.50 -6.32
CA LEU A 44 20.95 -19.07 -6.03
C LEU A 44 21.30 -20.17 -7.02
N ARG A 45 22.58 -20.29 -7.33
CA ARG A 45 23.12 -21.44 -8.06
C ARG A 45 23.67 -22.45 -7.06
N TYR A 46 23.29 -23.71 -7.23
CA TYR A 46 23.74 -24.83 -6.43
C TYR A 46 24.50 -25.84 -7.29
N ALA A 47 25.68 -26.26 -6.84
CA ALA A 47 26.41 -27.37 -7.42
C ALA A 47 25.85 -28.69 -6.86
N CYS A 48 25.11 -29.43 -7.68
CA CYS A 48 24.50 -30.70 -7.30
C CYS A 48 25.28 -31.87 -7.93
N PRO A 49 25.74 -32.87 -7.16
CA PRO A 49 26.38 -34.06 -7.67
C PRO A 49 25.34 -34.98 -8.30
N LEU A 50 25.06 -34.73 -9.57
CA LEU A 50 24.11 -35.51 -10.35
C LEU A 50 24.84 -36.67 -11.03
N PRO A 51 24.11 -37.71 -11.49
CA PRO A 51 24.76 -38.88 -12.07
C PRO A 51 25.50 -38.62 -13.39
N SER A 52 25.19 -37.53 -14.08
CA SER A 52 25.89 -37.00 -15.26
C SER A 52 27.20 -36.27 -14.91
N GLY A 53 27.42 -35.97 -13.62
CA GLY A 53 28.49 -35.13 -13.11
C GLY A 53 27.94 -34.05 -12.17
N THR A 54 28.82 -33.25 -11.58
CA THR A 54 28.39 -32.06 -10.83
C THR A 54 27.83 -31.03 -11.82
N GLU A 55 26.54 -30.72 -11.71
CA GLU A 55 25.86 -29.70 -12.52
C GLU A 55 25.41 -28.53 -11.63
N GLU A 56 25.39 -27.33 -12.20
CA GLU A 56 24.79 -26.17 -11.54
C GLU A 56 23.30 -26.13 -11.79
N VAL A 57 22.53 -25.98 -10.71
CA VAL A 57 21.08 -25.97 -10.69
C VAL A 57 20.64 -24.61 -10.14
N ASP A 58 19.71 -23.95 -10.84
CA ASP A 58 19.12 -22.70 -10.37
C ASP A 58 18.05 -23.02 -9.30
N VAL A 59 18.16 -22.36 -8.15
CA VAL A 59 17.26 -22.54 -7.00
C VAL A 59 16.74 -21.18 -6.55
N VAL A 60 15.42 -21.01 -6.51
CA VAL A 60 14.78 -19.81 -5.97
C VAL A 60 14.17 -20.16 -4.61
N VAL A 61 14.65 -19.49 -3.56
CA VAL A 61 14.11 -19.64 -2.20
C VAL A 61 13.28 -18.40 -1.87
N SER A 62 12.03 -18.59 -1.49
CA SER A 62 11.15 -17.50 -1.04
C SER A 62 10.45 -17.82 0.27
N ALA A 63 10.20 -16.76 1.04
CA ALA A 63 9.59 -16.83 2.36
C ALA A 63 8.97 -15.48 2.74
N VAL A 64 7.98 -15.49 3.63
CA VAL A 64 7.45 -14.31 4.31
C VAL A 64 7.97 -14.29 5.74
N LEU A 65 8.69 -13.25 6.11
CA LEU A 65 9.30 -13.09 7.44
C LEU A 65 8.98 -11.71 8.00
N PRO A 66 9.04 -11.48 9.32
CA PRO A 66 8.97 -10.15 9.87
C PRO A 66 10.22 -9.33 9.50
N THR A 67 10.09 -8.01 9.48
CA THR A 67 11.21 -7.07 9.34
C THR A 67 11.87 -6.72 10.67
N THR A 68 11.17 -6.90 11.79
CA THR A 68 11.70 -6.69 13.15
C THR A 68 11.20 -7.76 14.10
N ALA A 69 11.97 -8.11 15.12
CA ALA A 69 11.51 -8.93 16.24
C ALA A 69 12.16 -8.46 17.55
N ARG A 70 11.68 -8.93 18.69
CA ARG A 70 12.35 -8.71 19.98
C ARG A 70 13.32 -9.84 20.27
N THR A 71 14.28 -9.55 21.13
CA THR A 71 15.18 -10.55 21.68
C THR A 71 14.36 -11.67 22.33
N GLY A 72 14.58 -12.91 21.92
CA GLY A 72 13.85 -14.09 22.40
C GLY A 72 12.46 -14.30 21.81
N GLU A 73 11.99 -13.45 20.90
CA GLU A 73 10.71 -13.62 20.19
C GLU A 73 10.84 -14.73 19.14
N GLU A 74 9.84 -15.62 19.09
CA GLU A 74 9.78 -16.69 18.09
C GLU A 74 9.26 -16.15 16.75
N ILE A 75 10.13 -16.13 15.76
CA ILE A 75 9.80 -15.79 14.37
C ILE A 75 9.40 -17.06 13.64
N ARG A 76 8.23 -17.06 13.00
CA ARG A 76 7.78 -18.12 12.09
C ARG A 76 7.86 -17.65 10.65
N PRO A 77 8.75 -18.21 9.81
CA PRO A 77 8.71 -17.98 8.38
C PRO A 77 7.45 -18.59 7.75
N GLU A 78 6.71 -17.82 6.96
CA GLU A 78 5.48 -18.23 6.27
C GLU A 78 5.64 -18.33 4.76
N LYS A 79 4.71 -18.99 4.06
CA LYS A 79 4.67 -19.13 2.58
C LYS A 79 6.02 -19.55 1.97
N ILE A 80 6.64 -20.58 2.55
CA ILE A 80 7.93 -21.11 2.10
C ILE A 80 7.78 -21.79 0.75
N SER A 81 8.63 -21.41 -0.20
CA SER A 81 8.81 -22.08 -1.49
C SER A 81 10.29 -22.21 -1.83
N VAL A 82 10.72 -23.42 -2.18
CA VAL A 82 12.04 -23.72 -2.73
C VAL A 82 11.82 -24.29 -4.13
N GLU A 83 12.02 -23.46 -5.15
CA GLU A 83 11.88 -23.83 -6.56
C GLU A 83 13.22 -24.27 -7.11
N VAL A 84 13.29 -25.50 -7.61
CA VAL A 84 14.52 -26.12 -8.12
C VAL A 84 14.38 -26.36 -9.62
N GLY A 85 15.19 -25.69 -10.43
CA GLY A 85 15.23 -25.83 -11.88
C GLY A 85 16.21 -26.91 -12.34
N LEU A 86 15.72 -28.11 -12.63
CA LEU A 86 16.52 -29.21 -13.15
C LEU A 86 16.80 -29.05 -14.65
N PRO A 87 18.07 -29.06 -15.09
CA PRO A 87 18.41 -28.94 -16.51
C PRO A 87 17.99 -30.19 -17.29
N ALA A 88 17.75 -30.04 -18.59
CA ALA A 88 17.31 -31.14 -19.46
C ALA A 88 18.28 -32.35 -19.47
N THR A 89 19.59 -32.10 -19.29
CA THR A 89 20.63 -33.14 -19.16
C THR A 89 20.35 -34.08 -17.99
N SER A 90 19.96 -33.51 -16.84
CA SER A 90 19.63 -34.25 -15.61
C SER A 90 18.35 -35.08 -15.74
N LEU A 91 17.42 -34.70 -16.62
CA LEU A 91 16.15 -35.42 -16.83
C LEU A 91 16.31 -36.72 -17.64
N THR A 92 17.40 -36.86 -18.41
CA THR A 92 17.66 -38.02 -19.28
C THR A 92 17.60 -39.34 -18.52
N ARG A 93 18.22 -39.40 -17.33
CA ARG A 93 18.20 -40.60 -16.48
C ARG A 93 16.78 -41.03 -16.12
N PHE A 94 15.92 -40.09 -15.75
CA PHE A 94 14.56 -40.43 -15.33
C PHE A 94 13.73 -40.95 -16.51
N ARG A 95 13.99 -40.41 -17.71
CA ARG A 95 13.42 -40.94 -18.95
C ARG A 95 13.91 -42.36 -19.26
N ASP A 96 15.20 -42.66 -19.05
CA ASP A 96 15.75 -44.01 -19.21
C ASP A 96 15.14 -45.04 -18.22
N LEU A 97 14.49 -44.56 -17.16
CA LEU A 97 13.76 -45.36 -16.18
C LEU A 97 12.24 -45.42 -16.44
N ASP A 98 11.80 -44.96 -17.61
CA ASP A 98 10.38 -44.85 -17.99
C ASP A 98 9.55 -43.97 -17.03
N ALA A 99 10.18 -42.99 -16.38
CA ALA A 99 9.47 -42.02 -15.54
C ALA A 99 8.60 -41.08 -16.40
N ALA A 100 7.35 -40.87 -15.96
CA ALA A 100 6.43 -39.88 -16.51
C ALA A 100 6.31 -38.63 -15.62
N THR A 101 6.52 -38.76 -14.30
CA THR A 101 6.43 -37.63 -13.36
C THR A 101 7.59 -37.63 -12.37
N LEU A 102 8.00 -36.44 -11.94
CA LEU A 102 8.96 -36.23 -10.86
C LEU A 102 8.34 -35.44 -9.71
N ALA A 103 8.58 -35.88 -8.48
CA ALA A 103 8.28 -35.15 -7.25
C ALA A 103 9.56 -35.03 -6.42
N ALA A 104 9.59 -34.07 -5.48
CA ALA A 104 10.77 -33.86 -4.64
C ALA A 104 10.39 -33.65 -3.17
N THR A 105 11.28 -34.04 -2.29
CA THR A 105 11.34 -33.51 -0.92
C THR A 105 12.65 -32.78 -0.74
N ALA A 106 12.60 -31.48 -0.44
CA ALA A 106 13.75 -30.65 -0.17
C ALA A 106 13.98 -30.50 1.34
N ARG A 107 15.26 -30.52 1.73
CA ARG A 107 15.72 -30.11 3.05
C ARG A 107 16.74 -28.99 2.87
N LEU A 108 16.41 -27.80 3.36
CA LEU A 108 17.26 -26.64 3.25
C LEU A 108 17.82 -26.26 4.63
N THR A 109 19.13 -26.17 4.73
CA THR A 109 19.79 -25.57 5.89
C THR A 109 19.80 -24.05 5.69
N VAL A 110 19.33 -23.30 6.67
CA VAL A 110 19.36 -21.83 6.67
C VAL A 110 20.21 -21.35 7.84
N ARG A 111 21.28 -20.63 7.54
CA ARG A 111 22.13 -20.01 8.55
C ARG A 111 21.49 -18.72 9.05
N ASN A 112 21.25 -18.66 10.35
CA ASN A 112 20.73 -17.50 11.04
C ASN A 112 21.88 -16.85 11.81
N ALA A 113 22.21 -15.59 11.52
CA ALA A 113 23.32 -14.90 12.17
C ALA A 113 22.88 -13.56 12.76
N VAL A 114 23.41 -13.18 13.93
CA VAL A 114 23.24 -11.85 14.54
C VAL A 114 24.53 -11.49 15.28
N GLY A 115 25.16 -10.37 14.89
CA GLY A 115 26.50 -10.01 15.39
C GLY A 115 27.52 -11.12 15.13
N ASP A 116 28.24 -11.53 16.18
CA ASP A 116 29.23 -12.63 16.13
C ASP A 116 28.61 -14.03 16.37
N THR A 117 27.29 -14.12 16.55
CA THR A 117 26.59 -15.38 16.84
C THR A 117 25.90 -15.91 15.58
N ALA A 118 26.00 -17.21 15.32
CA ALA A 118 25.28 -17.87 14.24
C ALA A 118 24.78 -19.26 14.67
N ALA A 119 23.63 -19.65 14.12
CA ALA A 119 23.03 -20.96 14.30
C ALA A 119 22.30 -21.40 13.02
N ASP A 120 22.35 -22.68 12.71
CA ASP A 120 21.71 -23.22 11.52
C ASP A 120 20.31 -23.77 11.87
N ALA A 121 19.30 -23.36 11.10
CA ALA A 121 17.95 -23.91 11.13
C ALA A 121 17.79 -24.92 9.99
N SER A 122 17.06 -26.01 10.25
CA SER A 122 16.79 -27.05 9.26
C SER A 122 15.34 -26.96 8.81
N TRP A 123 15.11 -26.54 7.57
CA TRP A 123 13.80 -26.57 6.92
C TRP A 123 13.63 -27.94 6.28
N GLN A 124 12.90 -28.81 6.95
CA GLN A 124 12.73 -30.21 6.55
C GLN A 124 11.35 -30.42 5.92
N GLU A 125 11.23 -31.51 5.17
CA GLU A 125 9.93 -31.97 4.63
C GLU A 125 9.21 -30.97 3.70
N LEU A 126 9.97 -30.11 2.99
CA LEU A 126 9.40 -29.28 1.93
C LEU A 126 9.07 -30.18 0.73
N THR A 127 7.81 -30.26 0.32
CA THR A 127 7.35 -31.20 -0.71
C THR A 127 6.94 -30.50 -1.99
N ALA A 128 7.40 -31.04 -3.12
CA ALA A 128 6.95 -30.66 -4.46
C ALA A 128 6.04 -31.76 -5.01
N GLU A 129 4.85 -31.36 -5.45
CA GLU A 129 3.88 -32.26 -6.09
C GLU A 129 4.45 -32.87 -7.39
N PRO A 130 3.96 -34.05 -7.81
CA PRO A 130 4.41 -34.69 -9.04
C PRO A 130 4.19 -33.81 -10.29
N VAL A 131 5.28 -33.46 -10.98
CA VAL A 131 5.26 -32.69 -12.22
C VAL A 131 5.58 -33.60 -13.40
N PRO A 132 4.82 -33.53 -14.52
CA PRO A 132 5.13 -34.28 -15.74
C PRO A 132 6.51 -33.95 -16.31
N LEU A 133 7.23 -34.97 -16.77
CA LEU A 133 8.48 -34.79 -17.52
C LEU A 133 8.16 -34.21 -18.92
N PRO A 134 8.91 -33.20 -19.39
CA PRO A 134 8.72 -32.66 -20.73
C PRO A 134 9.10 -33.68 -21.81
N GLU A 135 8.47 -33.61 -23.00
CA GLU A 135 8.77 -34.53 -24.10
C GLU A 135 10.15 -34.25 -24.74
N PRO A 136 10.88 -35.27 -25.24
CA PRO A 136 12.15 -35.06 -25.93
C PRO A 136 11.97 -34.25 -27.23
N GLY A 137 12.56 -33.05 -27.30
CA GLY A 137 12.57 -32.22 -28.51
C GLY A 137 11.69 -30.96 -28.45
N GLU A 138 10.87 -30.80 -27.42
CA GLU A 138 10.17 -29.53 -27.13
C GLU A 138 11.11 -28.55 -26.41
N GLY A 139 12.00 -27.90 -27.17
CA GLY A 139 12.87 -26.81 -26.70
C GLY A 139 13.92 -27.20 -25.65
N GLU A 140 14.68 -26.21 -25.17
CA GLU A 140 15.67 -26.33 -24.09
C GLU A 140 14.99 -26.58 -22.71
N GLY A 141 13.94 -27.41 -22.65
CA GLY A 141 13.04 -27.54 -21.52
C GLY A 141 13.64 -28.30 -20.35
N GLY A 142 14.13 -27.56 -19.35
CA GLY A 142 14.30 -28.07 -17.98
C GLY A 142 12.96 -28.32 -17.28
N LEU A 143 13.02 -28.77 -16.03
CA LEU A 143 11.85 -29.00 -15.18
C LEU A 143 12.01 -28.24 -13.87
N THR A 144 11.01 -27.44 -13.48
CA THR A 144 11.01 -26.77 -12.17
C THR A 144 10.14 -27.55 -11.18
N LEU A 145 10.71 -27.84 -10.01
CA LEU A 145 10.00 -28.47 -8.88
C LEU A 145 9.87 -27.44 -7.75
N ALA A 146 8.63 -27.06 -7.39
CA ALA A 146 8.35 -26.11 -6.32
C ALA A 146 8.03 -26.84 -5.02
N ALA A 147 9.00 -26.91 -4.10
CA ALA A 147 8.86 -27.56 -2.81
C ALA A 147 8.34 -26.58 -1.74
N THR A 148 7.22 -26.91 -1.11
CA THR A 148 6.57 -26.07 -0.07
C THR A 148 6.32 -26.88 1.20
N GLY A 149 6.24 -26.21 2.35
CA GLY A 149 5.99 -26.87 3.63
C GLY A 149 6.11 -25.92 4.82
N GLU A 150 5.80 -26.42 6.00
CA GLU A 150 6.00 -25.70 7.26
C GLU A 150 7.47 -25.81 7.69
N VAL A 151 7.99 -24.77 8.34
CA VAL A 151 9.38 -24.72 8.81
C VAL A 151 9.44 -24.32 10.30
N PRO A 152 10.50 -24.71 11.03
CA PRO A 152 10.61 -24.38 12.44
C PRO A 152 10.69 -22.86 12.69
N THR A 153 10.30 -22.43 13.89
CA THR A 153 10.49 -21.06 14.35
C THR A 153 11.96 -20.80 14.69
N VAL A 154 12.37 -19.54 14.60
CA VAL A 154 13.71 -19.06 14.97
C VAL A 154 13.59 -17.90 15.96
N ALA A 155 14.47 -17.85 16.95
CA ALA A 155 14.53 -16.74 17.90
C ALA A 155 15.98 -16.27 18.05
N PHE A 156 16.16 -14.97 18.22
CA PHE A 156 17.48 -14.36 18.35
C PHE A 156 17.67 -13.86 19.78
N GLY A 157 18.72 -14.35 20.45
CA GLY A 157 19.02 -14.03 21.85
C GLY A 157 19.86 -12.77 22.04
N THR A 158 20.19 -12.05 20.98
CA THR A 158 21.01 -10.85 21.03
C THR A 158 20.41 -9.80 20.10
N PRO A 159 20.32 -8.53 20.51
CA PRO A 159 19.85 -7.46 19.64
C PRO A 159 20.83 -7.18 18.50
N GLY A 160 20.30 -6.68 17.38
CA GLY A 160 21.06 -6.33 16.18
C GLY A 160 20.42 -6.88 14.90
N ARG A 161 21.04 -6.57 13.76
CA ARG A 161 20.61 -7.09 12.44
C ARG A 161 20.85 -8.60 12.38
N ALA A 162 19.77 -9.36 12.42
CA ALA A 162 19.78 -10.77 12.13
C ALA A 162 19.67 -11.02 10.62
N THR A 163 20.39 -12.00 10.09
CA THR A 163 20.32 -12.41 8.68
C THR A 163 19.96 -13.88 8.57
N LEU A 164 19.20 -14.22 7.53
CA LEU A 164 18.87 -15.58 7.15
C LEU A 164 19.48 -15.87 5.79
N THR A 165 20.32 -16.89 5.71
CA THR A 165 21.11 -17.22 4.51
C THR A 165 20.94 -18.70 4.18
N PRO A 166 20.35 -19.07 3.03
CA PRO A 166 20.32 -20.45 2.57
C PRO A 166 21.75 -21.00 2.44
N ALA A 167 21.97 -22.20 2.99
CA ALA A 167 23.25 -22.89 3.02
C ALA A 167 23.11 -24.22 2.25
N GLU A 168 23.31 -25.36 2.91
CA GLU A 168 23.23 -26.69 2.27
C GLU A 168 21.80 -27.05 1.84
N LEU A 169 21.65 -27.64 0.66
CA LEU A 169 20.37 -28.12 0.15
C LEU A 169 20.47 -29.62 -0.16
N ALA A 170 19.64 -30.44 0.49
CA ALA A 170 19.48 -31.85 0.16
C ALA A 170 18.14 -32.07 -0.54
N LEU A 171 18.14 -32.80 -1.66
CA LEU A 171 16.94 -33.14 -2.42
C LEU A 171 16.78 -34.65 -2.48
N SER A 172 15.60 -35.13 -2.14
CA SER A 172 15.13 -36.49 -2.39
C SER A 172 14.14 -36.45 -3.55
N LEU A 173 14.60 -36.81 -4.75
CA LEU A 173 13.78 -36.88 -5.95
C LEU A 173 13.10 -38.25 -6.02
N SER A 174 11.82 -38.28 -6.38
CA SER A 174 11.07 -39.52 -6.61
C SER A 174 10.45 -39.51 -8.00
N SER A 175 10.52 -40.66 -8.67
CA SER A 175 10.06 -40.82 -10.05
C SER A 175 9.01 -41.91 -10.15
N ARG A 176 7.97 -41.66 -10.96
CA ARG A 176 6.89 -42.61 -11.22
C ARG A 176 6.65 -42.77 -12.71
N THR A 177 6.25 -43.98 -13.12
CA THR A 177 5.84 -44.31 -14.49
C THR A 177 4.49 -43.69 -14.82
N ALA A 178 4.06 -43.79 -16.08
CA ALA A 178 2.75 -43.32 -16.53
C ALA A 178 1.57 -44.01 -15.80
N ASP A 179 1.77 -45.25 -15.35
CA ASP A 179 0.78 -46.01 -14.58
C ASP A 179 0.78 -45.64 -13.07
N GLY A 180 1.64 -44.71 -12.65
CA GLY A 180 1.75 -44.24 -11.27
C GLY A 180 2.62 -45.11 -10.35
N GLU A 181 3.25 -46.16 -10.89
CA GLU A 181 4.17 -47.04 -10.16
C GLU A 181 5.55 -46.37 -9.98
N PRO A 182 6.25 -46.55 -8.84
CA PRO A 182 7.62 -46.07 -8.68
C PRO A 182 8.58 -46.71 -9.70
N THR A 183 9.52 -45.94 -10.24
CA THR A 183 10.56 -46.50 -11.13
C THR A 183 11.54 -47.40 -10.36
N THR A 184 12.45 -48.10 -11.05
CA THR A 184 13.52 -48.88 -10.40
C THR A 184 14.90 -48.39 -10.86
N PRO A 185 15.67 -47.66 -10.02
CA PRO A 185 15.35 -47.28 -8.64
C PRO A 185 14.24 -46.21 -8.53
N PRO A 186 13.57 -46.10 -7.37
CA PRO A 186 12.38 -45.25 -7.20
C PRO A 186 12.67 -43.75 -7.04
N GLY A 187 13.93 -43.37 -6.93
CA GLY A 187 14.33 -42.00 -6.66
C GLY A 187 15.84 -41.78 -6.65
N LEU A 188 16.23 -40.54 -6.39
CA LEU A 188 17.62 -40.09 -6.33
C LEU A 188 17.77 -39.06 -5.20
N ASP A 189 18.69 -39.32 -4.28
CA ASP A 189 19.09 -38.36 -3.25
C ASP A 189 20.35 -37.59 -3.71
N VAL A 190 20.31 -36.27 -3.65
CA VAL A 190 21.46 -35.39 -3.93
C VAL A 190 21.67 -34.37 -2.81
N SER A 191 22.94 -34.12 -2.48
CA SER A 191 23.34 -33.06 -1.56
C SER A 191 24.05 -31.98 -2.36
N CYS A 192 23.45 -30.81 -2.43
CA CYS A 192 23.91 -29.68 -3.23
C CYS A 192 24.57 -28.62 -2.34
N GLU A 193 25.64 -28.02 -2.85
CA GLU A 193 26.36 -26.93 -2.19
C GLU A 193 26.15 -25.62 -2.95
N PRO A 194 25.98 -24.47 -2.27
CA PRO A 194 25.84 -23.18 -2.94
C PRO A 194 27.16 -22.82 -3.64
N VAL A 195 27.07 -22.32 -4.88
CA VAL A 195 28.23 -21.82 -5.62
C VAL A 195 28.81 -20.60 -4.91
N PRO A 196 30.14 -20.51 -4.71
CA PRO A 196 30.75 -19.39 -3.98
C PRO A 196 30.66 -18.07 -4.77
N GLY A 197 30.61 -16.94 -4.05
CA GLY A 197 30.68 -15.60 -4.64
C GLY A 197 29.34 -14.97 -5.04
N GLN A 198 28.21 -15.62 -4.71
CA GLN A 198 26.85 -15.09 -4.90
C GLN A 198 26.28 -14.44 -3.63
N GLU A 199 25.40 -13.45 -3.82
CA GLU A 199 24.62 -12.86 -2.72
C GLU A 199 23.57 -13.86 -2.26
N SER A 200 23.65 -14.29 -1.01
CA SER A 200 22.85 -15.38 -0.45
C SER A 200 21.98 -14.99 0.74
N GLU A 201 21.88 -13.69 1.04
CA GLU A 201 20.95 -13.21 2.07
C GLU A 201 19.52 -13.37 1.54
N LEU A 202 18.73 -14.25 2.18
CA LEU A 202 17.30 -14.38 1.92
C LEU A 202 16.54 -13.22 2.58
N ALA A 203 16.86 -12.91 3.83
CA ALA A 203 16.19 -11.85 4.59
C ALA A 203 17.08 -11.27 5.69
N ALA A 204 16.79 -10.04 6.08
CA ALA A 204 17.31 -9.42 7.28
C ALA A 204 16.18 -9.00 8.22
N VAL A 205 16.33 -9.30 9.51
CA VAL A 205 15.36 -8.99 10.58
C VAL A 205 16.08 -8.17 11.64
N ASP A 206 15.51 -7.04 12.05
CA ASP A 206 16.09 -6.22 13.11
C ASP A 206 15.64 -6.70 14.50
N ILE A 207 16.57 -7.15 15.34
CA ILE A 207 16.29 -7.72 16.67
C ILE A 207 16.48 -6.64 17.74
N ARG A 208 15.40 -6.30 18.46
CA ARG A 208 15.39 -5.26 19.50
C ARG A 208 15.68 -5.82 20.89
N GLY A 209 16.37 -5.05 21.74
CA GLY A 209 16.70 -5.44 23.12
C GLY A 209 15.65 -4.98 24.15
N ASP A 210 15.67 -5.59 25.34
CA ASP A 210 14.74 -5.26 26.44
C ASP A 210 15.07 -3.94 27.17
N GLU A 211 16.28 -3.40 27.00
CA GLU A 211 16.75 -2.17 27.68
C GLU A 211 16.62 -0.89 26.84
N ASP A 212 16.01 -0.93 25.65
CA ASP A 212 15.82 0.29 24.87
C ASP A 212 14.82 1.24 25.56
N PRO A 213 15.26 2.41 26.08
CA PRO A 213 14.39 3.29 26.84
C PRO A 213 13.45 4.02 25.89
N ALA A 214 12.15 4.08 26.24
CA ALA A 214 11.22 5.06 25.69
C ALA A 214 11.76 6.47 26.00
N SER A 215 12.28 7.19 25.01
CA SER A 215 12.95 8.47 25.24
C SER A 215 11.97 9.67 25.20
N PRO A 216 12.06 10.64 26.15
CA PRO A 216 11.21 11.84 26.22
C PRO A 216 11.77 13.04 25.41
N ALA A 217 10.90 14.01 25.09
CA ALA A 217 11.17 15.25 24.34
C ALA A 217 11.71 16.43 25.23
N PRO A 218 11.92 17.68 24.74
CA PRO A 218 12.87 18.25 23.74
C PRO A 218 13.64 19.52 24.26
N THR A 219 14.71 20.03 23.59
CA THR A 219 15.07 21.48 23.32
C THR A 219 16.47 21.65 22.63
N PRO A 220 16.80 22.81 21.98
CA PRO A 220 17.60 22.86 20.75
C PRO A 220 19.01 23.48 20.85
N GLY A 221 19.91 23.08 19.93
CA GLY A 221 21.00 23.91 19.41
C GLY A 221 22.29 23.18 19.01
N GLY A 222 22.60 23.11 17.70
CA GLY A 222 23.98 23.07 17.19
C GLY A 222 24.43 21.85 16.38
N SER A 223 24.14 21.87 15.08
CA SER A 223 24.87 21.26 13.95
C SER A 223 24.84 19.74 13.70
N ASP A 224 23.94 19.40 12.75
CA ASP A 224 23.88 18.35 11.71
C ASP A 224 24.20 16.86 11.99
N PRO A 225 23.16 15.98 11.92
CA PRO A 225 23.29 14.53 11.80
C PRO A 225 23.16 14.02 10.35
N ALA A 226 23.81 12.89 10.05
CA ALA A 226 23.48 12.03 8.92
C ALA A 226 22.21 11.18 9.26
N PRO A 227 21.29 10.89 8.32
CA PRO A 227 19.95 10.41 8.66
C PRO A 227 19.82 8.88 8.76
N GLU A 228 18.97 8.45 9.69
CA GLU A 228 18.43 7.10 9.88
C GLU A 228 17.55 6.65 8.69
N PRO A 229 17.46 5.33 8.38
CA PRO A 229 16.53 4.83 7.38
C PRO A 229 15.10 4.87 7.91
N THR A 230 14.32 5.78 7.35
CA THR A 230 12.86 5.92 7.59
C THR A 230 12.13 4.76 6.89
N PRO A 231 11.00 4.24 7.44
CA PRO A 231 10.10 3.38 6.68
C PRO A 231 9.80 4.04 5.33
N GLY A 232 10.13 3.34 4.24
CA GLY A 232 10.11 3.91 2.90
C GLY A 232 8.70 4.35 2.54
N ARG A 233 8.46 5.65 2.58
CA ARG A 233 7.43 6.29 1.75
C ARG A 233 7.55 5.70 0.33
N PRO A 234 6.45 5.45 -0.39
CA PRO A 234 6.52 5.15 -1.83
C PRO A 234 7.55 6.07 -2.48
N ALA A 235 8.39 5.53 -3.37
CA ALA A 235 9.44 6.30 -4.04
C ALA A 235 8.87 7.64 -4.54
N GLU A 236 9.65 8.71 -4.38
CA GLU A 236 9.22 10.11 -4.58
C GLU A 236 8.72 10.33 -6.01
N GLY A 237 7.41 10.16 -6.21
CA GLY A 237 6.72 10.27 -7.49
C GLY A 237 7.14 9.21 -8.51
N LEU A 238 6.17 8.74 -9.31
CA LEU A 238 6.51 7.91 -10.47
C LEU A 238 7.28 8.75 -11.50
N PRO A 239 8.32 8.19 -12.15
CA PRO A 239 9.00 8.87 -13.25
C PRO A 239 8.00 9.09 -14.41
N PRO A 240 8.17 10.15 -15.23
CA PRO A 240 7.23 10.47 -16.31
C PRO A 240 6.93 9.30 -17.24
N SER A 241 7.95 8.54 -17.65
CA SER A 241 7.78 7.36 -18.50
C SER A 241 6.94 6.24 -17.87
N ALA A 242 6.93 6.13 -16.55
CA ALA A 242 6.04 5.20 -15.86
C ALA A 242 4.60 5.73 -15.85
N ARG A 243 4.40 7.04 -15.72
CA ARG A 243 3.06 7.66 -15.82
C ARG A 243 2.47 7.47 -17.21
N ASP A 244 3.23 7.77 -18.26
CA ASP A 244 2.79 7.60 -19.65
C ASP A 244 2.40 6.14 -19.93
N ARG A 245 3.15 5.18 -19.38
CA ARG A 245 2.81 3.76 -19.49
C ARG A 245 1.53 3.40 -18.75
N ILE A 246 1.26 4.02 -17.60
CA ILE A 246 0.01 3.83 -16.86
C ILE A 246 -1.16 4.39 -17.65
N ASP A 247 -1.00 5.58 -18.25
CA ASP A 247 -2.00 6.19 -19.13
C ASP A 247 -2.30 5.29 -20.33
N ASP A 248 -1.28 4.82 -21.05
CA ASP A 248 -1.44 3.89 -22.18
C ASP A 248 -2.19 2.60 -21.81
N LEU A 249 -1.90 2.04 -20.62
CA LEU A 249 -2.58 0.84 -20.12
C LEU A 249 -4.03 1.13 -19.73
N THR A 250 -4.29 2.32 -19.21
CA THR A 250 -5.63 2.77 -18.81
C THR A 250 -6.49 3.08 -20.04
N GLU A 251 -5.94 3.73 -21.07
CA GLU A 251 -6.64 4.00 -22.34
C GLU A 251 -6.97 2.70 -23.10
N LYS A 252 -6.00 1.79 -23.25
CA LYS A 252 -6.25 0.47 -23.87
C LYS A 252 -7.37 -0.32 -23.18
N ARG A 253 -7.54 -0.13 -21.87
CA ARG A 253 -8.66 -0.73 -21.12
C ARG A 253 -9.98 -0.08 -21.50
N LEU A 254 -10.05 1.26 -21.56
CA LEU A 254 -11.28 1.98 -21.92
C LEU A 254 -11.81 1.52 -23.28
N ASP A 255 -10.92 1.27 -24.24
CA ASP A 255 -11.28 0.73 -25.56
C ASP A 255 -11.81 -0.72 -25.48
N ALA A 256 -11.23 -1.57 -24.63
CA ALA A 256 -11.63 -2.98 -24.50
C ALA A 256 -12.99 -3.19 -23.81
N LEU A 257 -13.46 -2.21 -23.03
CA LEU A 257 -14.74 -2.28 -22.30
C LEU A 257 -15.98 -2.17 -23.20
N GLU A 258 -15.85 -1.77 -24.47
CA GLU A 258 -16.99 -1.59 -25.37
C GLU A 258 -17.52 -2.90 -26.00
N ASP A 259 -16.77 -4.02 -25.93
CA ASP A 259 -16.99 -5.19 -26.80
C ASP A 259 -17.63 -6.45 -26.16
N ASP A 260 -17.63 -6.67 -24.83
CA ASP A 260 -18.20 -7.92 -24.24
C ASP A 260 -18.67 -7.81 -22.76
N PRO A 261 -19.97 -7.61 -22.49
CA PRO A 261 -20.52 -7.60 -21.14
C PRO A 261 -20.86 -9.03 -20.66
N GLY A 262 -19.84 -9.80 -20.31
CA GLY A 262 -19.98 -11.08 -19.59
C GLY A 262 -20.45 -10.90 -18.13
N SER A 263 -20.41 -11.95 -17.30
CA SER A 263 -20.88 -11.97 -15.90
C SER A 263 -20.09 -11.10 -14.89
N CYS A 264 -19.32 -10.14 -15.37
CA CYS A 264 -18.60 -9.12 -14.63
C CYS A 264 -19.10 -7.75 -15.10
N PRO A 265 -19.09 -6.71 -14.25
CA PRO A 265 -18.36 -6.60 -12.98
C PRO A 265 -19.07 -7.16 -11.74
N ILE A 266 -18.30 -7.51 -10.71
CA ILE A 266 -18.79 -7.85 -9.37
C ILE A 266 -18.60 -6.64 -8.44
N GLU A 267 -19.70 -6.12 -7.92
CA GLU A 267 -19.68 -5.09 -6.88
C GLU A 267 -19.64 -5.75 -5.50
N ILE A 268 -18.64 -5.40 -4.69
CA ILE A 268 -18.49 -5.89 -3.33
C ILE A 268 -19.39 -5.06 -2.40
N PRO A 269 -20.21 -5.70 -1.52
CA PRO A 269 -21.06 -4.99 -0.59
C PRO A 269 -20.26 -4.01 0.28
N PRO A 270 -20.65 -2.72 0.35
CA PRO A 270 -19.89 -1.71 1.08
C PRO A 270 -19.68 -2.04 2.57
N GLU A 271 -20.62 -2.74 3.20
CA GLU A 271 -20.51 -3.17 4.60
C GLU A 271 -19.31 -4.08 4.91
N TRP A 272 -18.68 -4.67 3.88
CA TRP A 272 -17.52 -5.56 4.06
C TRP A 272 -16.18 -4.83 3.97
N VAL A 273 -16.14 -3.71 3.25
CA VAL A 273 -14.89 -3.05 2.84
C VAL A 273 -14.82 -1.56 3.21
N MET A 274 -15.96 -0.93 3.50
CA MET A 274 -16.03 0.47 3.86
C MET A 274 -15.36 0.71 5.21
N THR A 275 -14.50 1.70 5.27
CA THR A 275 -13.85 2.13 6.51
C THR A 275 -13.65 3.65 6.49
N THR A 276 -13.35 4.23 7.64
CA THR A 276 -13.03 5.66 7.77
C THR A 276 -11.55 5.84 8.03
N ALA A 277 -10.99 6.92 7.52
CA ALA A 277 -9.61 7.29 7.76
C ALA A 277 -9.47 8.81 7.88
N GLU A 278 -8.35 9.22 8.45
CA GLU A 278 -7.99 10.62 8.60
C GLU A 278 -6.59 10.85 8.04
N THR A 279 -6.35 12.02 7.47
CA THR A 279 -5.02 12.39 6.97
C THR A 279 -4.86 13.90 6.85
N TYR A 280 -3.68 14.35 6.41
CA TYR A 280 -3.45 15.71 5.98
C TYR A 280 -2.97 15.75 4.52
N ALA A 281 -3.33 16.81 3.82
CA ALA A 281 -2.72 17.18 2.54
C ALA A 281 -2.18 18.61 2.59
N ALA A 282 -1.04 18.85 1.95
CA ALA A 282 -0.45 20.18 1.82
C ALA A 282 0.17 20.34 0.43
N GLY A 283 0.20 21.54 -0.11
CA GLY A 283 0.71 21.75 -1.45
C GLY A 283 0.86 23.21 -1.84
N TYR A 284 0.92 23.45 -3.14
CA TYR A 284 0.90 24.79 -3.72
C TYR A 284 -0.09 24.84 -4.88
N ALA A 285 -0.74 25.99 -5.04
CA ALA A 285 -1.57 26.30 -6.20
C ALA A 285 -1.12 27.61 -6.85
N ASN A 286 -0.99 27.60 -8.17
CA ASN A 286 -0.63 28.74 -8.97
C ASN A 286 -1.81 29.70 -9.09
N ALA A 287 -1.51 31.00 -9.05
CA ALA A 287 -2.36 32.05 -9.58
C ALA A 287 -1.76 32.47 -10.93
N ALA A 288 -2.25 31.87 -12.01
CA ALA A 288 -1.59 31.91 -13.33
C ALA A 288 -1.35 33.35 -13.83
N LYS A 289 -2.35 34.22 -13.72
CA LYS A 289 -2.26 35.63 -14.11
C LYS A 289 -1.29 36.47 -13.26
N LEU A 290 -1.05 36.04 -12.02
CA LEU A 290 -0.14 36.72 -11.09
C LEU A 290 1.29 36.19 -11.17
N ASN A 291 1.53 35.15 -11.98
CA ASN A 291 2.82 34.48 -12.12
C ASN A 291 3.44 34.11 -10.76
N GLY A 292 2.62 33.54 -9.87
CA GLY A 292 3.03 33.11 -8.53
C GLY A 292 2.22 31.93 -8.03
N ALA A 293 2.57 31.43 -6.85
CA ALA A 293 1.87 30.34 -6.19
C ALA A 293 1.57 30.66 -4.72
N ALA A 294 0.42 30.21 -4.23
CA ALA A 294 0.07 30.20 -2.81
C ALA A 294 0.28 28.80 -2.23
N ALA A 295 0.72 28.72 -0.98
CA ALA A 295 0.67 27.47 -0.24
C ALA A 295 -0.79 27.07 0.02
N LEU A 296 -1.04 25.77 0.11
CA LEU A 296 -2.31 25.19 0.50
C LEU A 296 -2.08 24.24 1.68
N GLY A 297 -2.87 24.40 2.74
CA GLY A 297 -2.83 23.53 3.91
C GLY A 297 -1.66 23.81 4.86
N PRO A 298 -1.28 22.85 5.72
CA PRO A 298 -1.77 21.47 5.76
C PRO A 298 -3.24 21.38 6.16
N ALA A 299 -4.06 20.82 5.28
CA ALA A 299 -5.49 20.65 5.45
C ALA A 299 -5.77 19.28 6.05
N PHE A 300 -6.47 19.25 7.17
CA PHE A 300 -6.95 18.01 7.77
C PHE A 300 -8.15 17.49 6.97
N MET A 301 -8.17 16.17 6.75
CA MET A 301 -9.13 15.51 5.88
C MET A 301 -9.73 14.29 6.57
N LYS A 302 -11.05 14.16 6.47
CA LYS A 302 -11.83 12.99 6.88
C LYS A 302 -12.24 12.22 5.64
N VAL A 303 -11.79 10.97 5.54
CA VAL A 303 -11.94 10.10 4.37
C VAL A 303 -12.89 8.95 4.71
N VAL A 304 -13.80 8.65 3.81
CA VAL A 304 -14.60 7.42 3.82
C VAL A 304 -14.13 6.58 2.63
N LEU A 305 -13.44 5.49 2.93
CA LEU A 305 -12.86 4.59 1.94
C LEU A 305 -13.87 3.56 1.47
N ASN A 306 -13.71 3.11 0.22
CA ASN A 306 -14.40 1.95 -0.35
C ASN A 306 -15.93 2.05 -0.28
N LYS A 307 -16.51 3.23 -0.52
CA LYS A 307 -17.98 3.37 -0.60
C LYS A 307 -18.58 2.58 -1.74
N ARG A 308 -17.81 2.38 -2.80
CA ARG A 308 -18.10 1.46 -3.88
C ARG A 308 -16.81 0.75 -4.25
N TYR A 309 -16.85 -0.56 -4.37
CA TYR A 309 -15.70 -1.37 -4.76
C TYR A 309 -16.17 -2.36 -5.82
N ILE A 310 -15.60 -2.24 -7.01
CA ILE A 310 -15.97 -3.04 -8.17
C ILE A 310 -14.75 -3.80 -8.61
N ASN A 311 -14.83 -5.13 -8.58
CA ASN A 311 -13.85 -6.00 -9.20
C ASN A 311 -14.39 -6.48 -10.54
N ASP A 312 -13.71 -6.10 -11.60
CA ASP A 312 -14.02 -6.52 -12.96
C ASP A 312 -12.91 -7.42 -13.47
N SER A 313 -13.11 -8.73 -13.33
CA SER A 313 -12.14 -9.71 -13.81
C SER A 313 -12.13 -9.83 -15.34
N CYS A 314 -13.18 -9.41 -16.04
CA CYS A 314 -13.22 -9.40 -17.50
C CYS A 314 -12.30 -8.30 -18.04
N ALA A 315 -12.35 -7.11 -17.44
CA ALA A 315 -11.45 -6.01 -17.76
C ALA A 315 -10.10 -6.10 -17.03
N SER A 316 -9.92 -7.08 -16.13
CA SER A 316 -8.77 -7.23 -15.25
C SER A 316 -8.46 -5.95 -14.46
N THR A 317 -9.47 -5.44 -13.75
CA THR A 317 -9.39 -4.15 -13.08
C THR A 317 -10.19 -4.07 -11.79
N VAL A 318 -9.81 -3.11 -10.95
CA VAL A 318 -10.55 -2.74 -9.75
C VAL A 318 -10.86 -1.25 -9.79
N ASP A 319 -12.13 -0.91 -9.60
CA ASP A 319 -12.59 0.47 -9.51
C ASP A 319 -13.12 0.74 -8.09
N VAL A 320 -12.53 1.72 -7.41
CA VAL A 320 -12.86 2.08 -6.04
C VAL A 320 -13.34 3.52 -5.99
N SER A 321 -14.51 3.74 -5.39
CA SER A 321 -15.00 5.08 -5.08
C SER A 321 -14.94 5.32 -3.58
N SER A 322 -14.31 6.42 -3.20
CA SER A 322 -14.18 6.91 -1.83
C SER A 322 -14.59 8.39 -1.78
N GLU A 323 -14.78 8.93 -0.58
CA GLU A 323 -15.21 10.32 -0.38
C GLU A 323 -14.30 11.00 0.64
N VAL A 324 -14.06 12.30 0.48
CA VAL A 324 -13.26 13.10 1.43
C VAL A 324 -13.88 14.46 1.72
N ASN A 325 -13.76 14.88 2.98
CA ASN A 325 -14.10 16.22 3.44
C ASN A 325 -12.90 16.87 4.11
N PHE A 326 -12.68 18.15 3.81
CA PHE A 326 -11.82 18.98 4.65
C PHE A 326 -12.49 19.23 5.99
N ASP A 327 -11.69 19.38 7.04
CA ASP A 327 -12.15 19.85 8.34
C ASP A 327 -11.13 20.82 8.92
N TYR A 328 -11.55 22.08 9.05
CA TYR A 328 -10.80 23.09 9.77
C TYR A 328 -11.74 23.75 10.77
N GLN A 329 -11.49 23.48 12.05
CA GLN A 329 -12.32 24.00 13.16
C GLN A 329 -13.81 23.69 12.99
N GLY A 330 -14.14 22.48 12.49
CA GLY A 330 -15.52 22.04 12.27
C GLY A 330 -16.17 22.60 11.00
N LYS A 331 -15.43 23.31 10.14
CA LYS A 331 -15.90 23.79 8.84
C LYS A 331 -15.28 22.97 7.71
N ARG A 332 -16.05 22.72 6.65
CA ARG A 332 -15.58 22.05 5.42
C ARG A 332 -14.75 23.01 4.57
N GLN A 333 -13.53 23.28 5.00
CA GLN A 333 -12.64 24.22 4.33
C GLN A 333 -11.17 23.89 4.61
N LEU A 334 -10.29 24.42 3.79
CA LEU A 334 -8.86 24.47 4.11
C LEU A 334 -8.60 25.54 5.19
N PRO A 335 -7.49 25.42 5.94
CA PRO A 335 -7.00 26.52 6.77
C PRO A 335 -6.82 27.79 5.92
N PRO A 336 -7.27 28.96 6.41
CA PRO A 336 -7.02 30.23 5.75
C PRO A 336 -5.53 30.45 5.51
N THR A 337 -5.15 30.84 4.30
CA THR A 337 -3.75 30.99 3.90
C THR A 337 -3.48 32.38 3.36
N LYS A 338 -2.51 33.08 3.98
CA LYS A 338 -2.04 34.39 3.51
C LYS A 338 -1.08 34.20 2.34
N ALA A 339 -1.33 34.90 1.23
CA ALA A 339 -0.51 34.85 0.04
C ALA A 339 -0.22 36.26 -0.48
N THR A 340 1.01 36.49 -0.94
CA THR A 340 1.48 37.77 -1.46
C THR A 340 1.91 37.62 -2.91
N PHE A 341 1.43 38.51 -3.76
CA PHE A 341 1.69 38.55 -5.19
C PHE A 341 2.01 39.96 -5.67
N LEU A 342 2.52 40.07 -6.90
CA LEU A 342 2.59 41.33 -7.62
C LEU A 342 1.40 41.42 -8.58
N SER A 343 0.32 42.05 -8.12
CA SER A 343 -0.81 42.36 -8.99
C SER A 343 -0.35 43.23 -10.15
N TYR A 344 -0.74 42.85 -11.36
CA TYR A 344 -0.30 43.48 -12.62
C TYR A 344 1.23 43.54 -12.82
N GLY A 345 1.99 42.71 -12.09
CA GLY A 345 3.44 42.60 -12.22
C GLY A 345 4.26 43.66 -11.46
N PHE A 346 3.62 44.60 -10.76
CA PHE A 346 4.34 45.66 -10.04
C PHE A 346 3.77 46.05 -8.68
N MET A 347 2.53 45.66 -8.36
CA MET A 347 1.82 46.14 -7.17
C MET A 347 1.72 45.04 -6.11
N PRO A 348 2.55 45.07 -5.05
CA PRO A 348 2.46 44.15 -3.92
C PRO A 348 1.05 44.09 -3.36
N THR A 349 0.42 42.92 -3.47
CA THR A 349 -0.91 42.66 -2.94
C THR A 349 -0.83 41.42 -2.07
N THR A 350 -1.33 41.53 -0.86
CA THR A 350 -1.46 40.38 0.04
C THR A 350 -2.92 40.14 0.33
N ALA A 351 -3.34 38.88 0.40
CA ALA A 351 -4.70 38.51 0.77
C ALA A 351 -4.68 37.22 1.58
N THR A 352 -5.65 37.06 2.47
CA THR A 352 -5.99 35.77 3.07
C THR A 352 -6.99 35.06 2.17
N MET A 353 -6.63 33.88 1.70
CA MET A 353 -7.48 33.02 0.89
C MET A 353 -8.05 31.89 1.75
N THR A 354 -9.36 31.65 1.63
CA THR A 354 -10.01 30.45 2.16
C THR A 354 -10.67 29.68 1.03
N LEU A 355 -10.39 28.38 0.95
CA LEU A 355 -11.06 27.47 0.03
C LEU A 355 -12.10 26.65 0.80
N GLU A 356 -13.37 26.97 0.56
CA GLU A 356 -14.53 26.32 1.17
C GLU A 356 -14.99 25.17 0.26
N GLN A 357 -15.10 23.96 0.81
CA GLN A 357 -15.70 22.83 0.11
C GLN A 357 -17.21 22.89 0.24
N VAL A 358 -17.88 22.95 -0.91
CA VAL A 358 -19.33 23.08 -1.02
C VAL A 358 -19.93 21.87 -1.74
N GLY A 359 -21.24 21.68 -1.62
CA GLY A 359 -21.92 20.54 -2.26
C GLY A 359 -21.57 19.19 -1.59
N PRO A 360 -21.58 18.07 -2.35
CA PRO A 360 -21.28 16.74 -1.81
C PRO A 360 -19.83 16.63 -1.30
N PRO A 361 -19.48 15.56 -0.56
CA PRO A 361 -18.08 15.21 -0.32
C PRO A 361 -17.30 15.16 -1.63
N ALA A 362 -16.00 15.48 -1.55
CA ALA A 362 -15.13 15.38 -2.72
C ALA A 362 -15.00 13.91 -3.08
N ALA A 363 -15.16 13.60 -4.35
CA ALA A 363 -15.12 12.23 -4.85
C ALA A 363 -13.68 11.82 -5.12
N ILE A 364 -13.31 10.62 -4.66
CA ILE A 364 -12.05 9.97 -4.97
C ILE A 364 -12.40 8.73 -5.80
N HIS A 365 -11.92 8.68 -7.03
CA HIS A 365 -12.08 7.53 -7.92
C HIS A 365 -10.71 6.96 -8.22
N THR A 366 -10.48 5.72 -7.79
CA THR A 366 -9.24 4.98 -8.08
C THR A 366 -9.57 3.88 -9.07
N HIS A 367 -8.76 3.80 -10.11
CA HIS A 367 -8.82 2.79 -11.16
C HIS A 367 -7.50 2.02 -11.15
N THR A 368 -7.54 0.71 -10.96
CA THR A 368 -6.36 -0.15 -10.89
C THR A 368 -6.43 -1.22 -11.98
N VAL A 369 -5.33 -1.44 -12.70
CA VAL A 369 -5.18 -2.53 -13.68
C VAL A 369 -4.52 -3.72 -13.00
N THR A 370 -5.11 -4.91 -13.06
CA THR A 370 -4.71 -6.09 -12.28
C THR A 370 -4.11 -7.24 -13.08
N ASN A 371 -4.05 -7.16 -14.41
CA ASN A 371 -3.38 -8.17 -15.25
C ASN A 371 -1.87 -7.92 -15.43
N THR A 372 -1.29 -7.06 -14.62
CA THR A 372 0.15 -6.75 -14.66
C THR A 372 0.74 -7.01 -13.27
N PRO A 373 2.02 -7.44 -13.20
CA PRO A 373 2.66 -7.75 -11.92
C PRO A 373 2.80 -6.53 -11.00
N THR A 374 2.70 -5.32 -11.54
CA THR A 374 2.91 -4.08 -10.79
C THR A 374 1.64 -3.41 -10.29
N TYR A 375 0.47 -3.80 -10.80
CA TYR A 375 -0.83 -3.22 -10.44
C TYR A 375 -0.86 -1.68 -10.52
N PRO A 376 -0.66 -1.09 -11.72
CA PRO A 376 -0.70 0.35 -11.87
C PRO A 376 -2.08 0.89 -11.56
N GLU A 377 -2.11 2.08 -10.97
CA GLU A 377 -3.34 2.77 -10.62
C GLU A 377 -3.30 4.26 -10.92
N GLU A 378 -4.46 4.78 -11.31
CA GLU A 378 -4.76 6.19 -11.42
C GLU A 378 -5.84 6.54 -10.40
N THR A 379 -5.63 7.61 -9.64
CA THR A 379 -6.65 8.17 -8.76
C THR A 379 -7.00 9.59 -9.18
N THR A 380 -8.28 9.86 -9.40
CA THR A 380 -8.84 11.19 -9.60
C THR A 380 -9.59 11.66 -8.36
N VAL A 381 -9.25 12.83 -7.85
CA VAL A 381 -9.94 13.51 -6.75
C VAL A 381 -10.64 14.75 -7.29
N THR A 382 -11.96 14.84 -7.12
CA THR A 382 -12.78 15.97 -7.59
C THR A 382 -13.47 16.65 -6.42
N ALA A 383 -13.19 17.94 -6.21
CA ALA A 383 -13.80 18.75 -5.16
C ALA A 383 -14.46 20.00 -5.75
N GLN A 384 -15.64 20.35 -5.23
CA GLN A 384 -16.32 21.61 -5.53
C GLN A 384 -15.93 22.66 -4.48
N LEU A 385 -15.32 23.75 -4.93
CA LEU A 385 -14.76 24.79 -4.05
C LEU A 385 -15.36 26.16 -4.33
N VAL A 386 -15.50 26.96 -3.27
CA VAL A 386 -15.67 28.41 -3.34
C VAL A 386 -14.41 29.04 -2.76
N MET A 387 -13.82 29.99 -3.48
CA MET A 387 -12.68 30.75 -2.99
C MET A 387 -13.19 32.05 -2.39
N ARG A 388 -12.82 32.33 -1.14
CA ARG A 388 -13.08 33.60 -0.44
C ARG A 388 -11.79 34.34 -0.17
N LEU A 389 -11.85 35.66 -0.29
CA LEU A 389 -10.73 36.56 -0.01
C LEU A 389 -11.08 37.48 1.15
N SER A 390 -10.13 37.64 2.07
CA SER A 390 -10.21 38.58 3.20
C SER A 390 -8.85 39.22 3.45
N ASP A 391 -8.82 40.21 4.35
CA ASP A 391 -7.60 40.84 4.84
C ASP A 391 -6.66 41.29 3.71
N VAL A 392 -7.24 41.94 2.70
CA VAL A 392 -6.50 42.36 1.52
C VAL A 392 -5.70 43.62 1.84
N GLU A 393 -4.43 43.61 1.44
CA GLU A 393 -3.50 44.73 1.60
C GLU A 393 -2.88 45.05 0.24
N VAL A 394 -2.97 46.29 -0.21
CA VAL A 394 -2.32 46.79 -1.43
C VAL A 394 -1.22 47.76 -1.02
N ASN A 395 0.03 47.46 -1.37
CA ASN A 395 1.21 48.21 -0.93
C ASN A 395 1.28 48.40 0.60
N GLY A 396 0.79 47.41 1.36
CA GLY A 396 0.73 47.45 2.83
C GLY A 396 -0.41 48.30 3.39
N VAL A 397 -1.29 48.84 2.56
CA VAL A 397 -2.50 49.55 2.99
C VAL A 397 -3.69 48.59 2.90
N PRO A 398 -4.47 48.40 3.98
CA PRO A 398 -5.68 47.59 3.93
C PRO A 398 -6.68 48.09 2.90
N LEU A 399 -7.21 47.17 2.10
CA LEU A 399 -8.30 47.37 1.16
C LEU A 399 -9.53 46.62 1.68
N ASP A 400 -10.62 47.33 1.91
CA ASP A 400 -11.86 46.72 2.38
C ASP A 400 -12.59 46.03 1.22
N VAL A 401 -12.54 44.69 1.23
CA VAL A 401 -13.21 43.84 0.24
C VAL A 401 -14.59 43.38 0.69
N GLY A 402 -15.09 43.88 1.84
CA GLY A 402 -16.34 43.42 2.41
C GLY A 402 -16.27 41.98 2.95
N PRO A 403 -17.37 41.51 3.58
CA PRO A 403 -17.40 40.20 4.24
C PRO A 403 -17.61 39.02 3.28
N ASP A 404 -18.03 39.28 2.04
CA ASP A 404 -18.55 38.26 1.14
C ASP A 404 -17.75 38.06 -0.16
N CYS A 405 -16.61 38.74 -0.33
CA CYS A 405 -15.78 38.65 -1.52
C CYS A 405 -15.36 37.22 -1.85
N ARG A 406 -15.87 36.69 -2.97
CA ARG A 406 -15.73 35.28 -3.34
C ARG A 406 -15.88 35.04 -4.83
N THR A 407 -15.57 33.83 -5.28
CA THR A 407 -15.94 33.36 -6.62
C THR A 407 -17.46 33.34 -6.81
N GLU A 408 -17.95 33.83 -7.95
CA GLU A 408 -19.39 33.98 -8.28
C GLU A 408 -20.16 32.65 -8.24
N ARG A 409 -19.45 31.54 -8.43
CA ARG A 409 -19.97 30.18 -8.43
C ARG A 409 -18.92 29.21 -7.92
N PRO A 410 -19.32 28.02 -7.45
CA PRO A 410 -18.38 26.95 -7.17
C PRO A 410 -17.58 26.57 -8.43
N PHE A 411 -16.34 26.13 -8.22
CA PHE A 411 -15.49 25.61 -9.26
C PHE A 411 -14.89 24.27 -8.87
N GLU A 412 -14.63 23.45 -9.88
CA GLU A 412 -14.05 22.13 -9.68
C GLU A 412 -12.53 22.24 -9.58
N GLN A 413 -11.99 21.66 -8.51
CA GLN A 413 -10.60 21.25 -8.43
C GLN A 413 -10.54 19.76 -8.72
N VAL A 414 -9.94 19.41 -9.84
CA VAL A 414 -9.62 18.03 -10.21
C VAL A 414 -8.13 17.82 -9.98
N LEU A 415 -7.77 16.79 -9.22
CA LEU A 415 -6.40 16.36 -9.01
C LEU A 415 -6.26 14.90 -9.42
N ARG A 416 -5.15 14.55 -10.07
CA ARG A 416 -4.80 13.20 -10.48
C ARG A 416 -3.53 12.75 -9.79
N GLY A 417 -3.52 11.50 -9.35
CA GLY A 417 -2.39 10.81 -8.74
C GLY A 417 -2.15 9.52 -9.48
N TYR A 418 -0.88 9.20 -9.69
CA TYR A 418 -0.45 8.01 -10.41
C TYR A 418 0.39 7.15 -9.48
N GLY A 419 0.06 5.86 -9.42
CA GLY A 419 0.72 4.92 -8.55
C GLY A 419 0.85 3.52 -9.15
N GLN A 420 1.51 2.66 -8.41
CA GLN A 420 1.52 1.23 -8.62
C GLN A 420 1.48 0.55 -7.26
N SER A 421 0.69 -0.52 -7.12
CA SER A 421 0.54 -1.20 -5.84
C SER A 421 1.70 -2.17 -5.53
N TYR A 422 2.47 -2.63 -6.53
CA TYR A 422 3.56 -3.60 -6.28
C TYR A 422 4.84 -3.37 -7.14
N PRO A 423 6.01 -3.13 -6.51
CA PRO A 423 6.15 -2.59 -5.16
C PRO A 423 5.47 -1.20 -5.09
N PRO A 424 4.96 -0.78 -3.91
CA PRO A 424 4.29 0.51 -3.75
C PRO A 424 5.14 1.69 -4.23
N ALA A 425 4.64 2.45 -5.20
CA ALA A 425 5.29 3.67 -5.67
C ALA A 425 4.26 4.70 -6.16
N GLY A 426 4.63 5.98 -6.12
CA GLY A 426 3.76 7.07 -6.56
C GLY A 426 2.68 7.45 -5.54
N TYR A 427 1.52 7.87 -6.05
CA TYR A 427 0.35 8.16 -5.25
C TYR A 427 -0.53 6.92 -5.14
N LEU A 428 -0.76 6.48 -3.90
CA LEU A 428 -1.76 5.47 -3.56
C LEU A 428 -2.66 6.08 -2.48
N VAL A 429 -3.98 5.90 -2.55
CA VAL A 429 -4.91 6.54 -1.60
C VAL A 429 -4.51 6.25 -0.15
N ALA A 430 -4.11 5.01 0.15
CA ALA A 430 -3.70 4.57 1.49
C ALA A 430 -2.34 5.12 1.94
N TYR A 431 -1.34 5.15 1.06
CA TYR A 431 0.03 5.54 1.39
C TYR A 431 0.32 7.03 1.16
N GLY A 432 -0.63 7.75 0.56
CA GLY A 432 -0.45 9.12 0.13
C GLY A 432 0.50 9.23 -1.06
N GLY A 433 1.13 10.40 -1.20
CA GLY A 433 1.94 10.75 -2.35
C GLY A 433 1.46 12.04 -3.00
N THR A 434 1.89 12.28 -4.24
CA THR A 434 1.67 13.55 -4.93
C THR A 434 0.54 13.47 -5.95
N LEU A 435 -0.35 14.44 -5.86
CA LEU A 435 -1.51 14.69 -6.69
C LEU A 435 -1.29 16.00 -7.45
N THR A 436 -1.67 16.05 -8.73
CA THR A 436 -1.49 17.23 -9.57
C THR A 436 -2.72 17.49 -10.41
N GLY A 437 -3.04 18.75 -10.69
CA GLY A 437 -4.13 19.07 -11.59
C GLY A 437 -4.29 20.55 -11.83
N TYR A 438 -5.36 20.90 -12.53
CA TYR A 438 -5.65 22.28 -12.89
C TYR A 438 -7.06 22.65 -12.46
N ALA A 439 -7.24 23.88 -12.02
CA ALA A 439 -8.53 24.47 -11.74
C ALA A 439 -8.81 25.64 -12.68
N HIS A 440 -10.09 25.79 -13.02
CA HIS A 440 -10.61 26.98 -13.67
C HIS A 440 -11.25 27.88 -12.61
N ILE A 441 -10.63 29.02 -12.30
CA ILE A 441 -11.15 29.96 -11.29
C ILE A 441 -12.13 30.91 -11.98
N PRO A 442 -13.42 30.92 -11.60
CA PRO A 442 -14.42 31.79 -12.21
C PRO A 442 -14.25 33.25 -11.74
N PRO A 443 -15.02 34.20 -12.30
CA PRO A 443 -15.13 35.56 -11.81
C PRO A 443 -15.43 35.67 -10.32
N PHE A 444 -15.14 36.83 -9.75
CA PHE A 444 -15.45 37.19 -8.37
C PHE A 444 -16.73 38.02 -8.31
N THR A 445 -17.41 37.93 -7.17
CA THR A 445 -18.62 38.68 -6.84
C THR A 445 -18.56 39.12 -5.37
N ASP A 446 -19.36 40.12 -5.04
CA ASP A 446 -19.56 40.62 -3.66
C ASP A 446 -18.26 41.14 -3.02
N CYS A 447 -17.33 41.64 -3.85
CA CYS A 447 -16.07 42.24 -3.41
C CYS A 447 -16.18 43.76 -3.34
N GLY A 448 -15.83 44.29 -2.17
CA GLY A 448 -15.83 45.71 -1.84
C GLY A 448 -16.87 46.07 -0.78
N ALA A 449 -16.62 47.15 -0.05
CA ALA A 449 -17.56 47.69 0.93
C ALA A 449 -18.42 48.81 0.33
N ASP A 450 -17.79 49.89 -0.11
CA ASP A 450 -18.46 51.07 -0.67
C ASP A 450 -18.41 51.12 -2.21
N GLU A 451 -17.44 50.43 -2.81
CA GLU A 451 -17.15 50.42 -4.23
C GLU A 451 -17.13 48.99 -4.78
N ASP A 452 -17.45 48.82 -6.06
CA ASP A 452 -17.44 47.51 -6.71
C ASP A 452 -16.01 47.11 -7.10
N LEU A 453 -15.46 46.13 -6.39
CA LEU A 453 -14.12 45.58 -6.61
C LEU A 453 -14.14 44.26 -7.39
N ASP A 454 -15.31 43.74 -7.77
CA ASP A 454 -15.46 42.48 -8.52
C ASP A 454 -14.60 42.44 -9.79
N PRO A 455 -14.55 43.51 -10.63
CA PRO A 455 -13.74 43.52 -11.83
C PRO A 455 -12.24 43.42 -11.54
N ILE A 456 -11.77 43.96 -10.40
CA ILE A 456 -10.36 43.97 -10.05
C ILE A 456 -9.89 42.57 -9.68
N PHE A 457 -10.62 41.86 -8.81
CA PHE A 457 -10.28 40.49 -8.43
C PHE A 457 -10.49 39.51 -9.60
N THR A 458 -11.53 39.71 -10.39
CA THR A 458 -11.76 38.94 -11.62
C THR A 458 -10.62 39.12 -12.63
N ALA A 459 -10.16 40.36 -12.83
CA ALA A 459 -9.05 40.65 -13.73
C ALA A 459 -7.76 40.02 -13.22
N ALA A 460 -7.49 40.06 -11.91
CA ALA A 460 -6.25 39.61 -11.31
C ALA A 460 -6.12 38.08 -11.16
N ILE A 461 -7.20 37.37 -10.80
CA ILE A 461 -7.11 35.97 -10.32
C ILE A 461 -7.82 35.00 -11.26
N SER A 462 -9.01 35.35 -11.78
CA SER A 462 -9.83 34.41 -12.53
C SER A 462 -9.15 33.92 -13.80
N SER A 463 -9.38 32.66 -14.13
CA SER A 463 -8.86 31.98 -15.32
C SER A 463 -9.31 32.67 -16.61
N THR A 464 -8.50 32.54 -17.67
CA THR A 464 -8.83 33.10 -18.97
C THR A 464 -9.76 32.18 -19.78
N GLY A 465 -10.88 32.71 -20.26
CA GLY A 465 -11.83 31.97 -21.09
C GLY A 465 -12.44 30.78 -20.34
N LYS A 466 -12.37 29.58 -20.92
CA LYS A 466 -12.84 28.32 -20.30
C LYS A 466 -11.69 27.41 -19.85
N LYS A 467 -10.44 27.86 -19.95
CA LYS A 467 -9.27 27.03 -19.68
C LYS A 467 -9.05 26.88 -18.18
N ALA A 468 -8.78 25.67 -17.72
CA ALA A 468 -8.20 25.42 -16.40
C ALA A 468 -6.69 25.68 -16.49
N ASP A 469 -6.24 26.85 -16.02
CA ASP A 469 -4.86 27.34 -16.13
C ASP A 469 -4.15 27.46 -14.78
N ASN A 470 -4.87 27.29 -13.66
CA ASN A 470 -4.30 27.33 -12.31
C ASN A 470 -3.89 25.93 -11.88
N TYR A 471 -2.60 25.62 -12.04
CA TYR A 471 -2.01 24.36 -11.62
C TYR A 471 -1.97 24.24 -10.09
N ALA A 472 -2.28 23.05 -9.57
CA ALA A 472 -2.11 22.71 -8.17
C ALA A 472 -1.31 21.40 -8.05
N LYS A 473 -0.40 21.36 -7.08
CA LYS A 473 0.35 20.17 -6.67
C LYS A 473 0.15 19.98 -5.18
N MET A 474 -0.48 18.88 -4.80
CA MET A 474 -0.80 18.53 -3.42
C MET A 474 -0.07 17.24 -3.05
N THR A 475 0.49 17.20 -1.85
CA THR A 475 1.06 15.99 -1.27
C THR A 475 0.15 15.54 -0.15
N GLN A 476 -0.38 14.33 -0.25
CA GLN A 476 -1.13 13.66 0.81
C GLN A 476 -0.16 12.88 1.70
N ALA A 477 -0.38 12.91 3.01
CA ALA A 477 0.25 11.96 3.92
C ALA A 477 -0.43 10.58 3.83
N PRO A 478 0.21 9.52 4.34
CA PRO A 478 -0.48 8.25 4.58
C PRO A 478 -1.77 8.43 5.39
N LEU A 479 -2.70 7.50 5.21
CA LEU A 479 -3.96 7.50 5.94
C LEU A 479 -3.77 6.91 7.35
N CYS A 480 -4.25 7.62 8.36
CA CYS A 480 -4.54 7.01 9.66
C CYS A 480 -5.92 6.34 9.57
N VAL A 481 -5.93 5.01 9.40
CA VAL A 481 -7.18 4.24 9.20
C VAL A 481 -7.79 3.87 10.55
N ALA A 482 -9.10 4.06 10.71
CA ALA A 482 -9.79 3.85 11.98
C ALA A 482 -9.76 2.40 12.49
N THR A 483 -9.59 1.43 11.59
CA THR A 483 -9.41 0.01 11.94
C THR A 483 -8.01 -0.32 12.45
N ASN A 484 -7.04 0.59 12.33
CA ASN A 484 -5.69 0.45 12.85
C ASN A 484 -5.20 1.75 13.53
N PRO A 485 -5.85 2.18 14.63
CA PRO A 485 -5.56 3.48 15.26
C PRO A 485 -4.20 3.55 15.95
N GLU A 486 -3.55 2.39 16.20
CA GLU A 486 -2.20 2.29 16.77
C GLU A 486 -1.12 2.09 15.68
N GLY A 487 -1.52 2.11 14.41
CA GLY A 487 -0.62 1.97 13.27
C GLY A 487 0.39 3.11 13.15
N PRO A 488 1.48 2.90 12.40
CA PRO A 488 2.57 3.88 12.28
C PRO A 488 2.13 5.21 11.68
N ASP A 489 1.06 5.21 10.89
CA ASP A 489 0.49 6.40 10.25
C ASP A 489 -0.51 7.17 11.13
N CYS A 490 -0.75 6.68 12.36
CA CYS A 490 -1.59 7.32 13.36
C CYS A 490 -0.75 7.94 14.50
N PRO A 491 -1.11 9.14 15.00
CA PRO A 491 -2.13 10.04 14.46
C PRO A 491 -1.73 10.61 13.09
N PRO A 492 -2.70 11.10 12.30
CA PRO A 492 -2.45 11.59 10.95
C PRO A 492 -1.39 12.69 10.95
N ARG A 493 -0.37 12.53 10.12
CA ARG A 493 0.81 13.42 10.07
C ARG A 493 0.64 14.48 9.00
N LYS A 494 1.18 15.67 9.25
CA LYS A 494 1.21 16.76 8.25
C LYS A 494 2.30 16.47 7.21
N PRO A 495 1.99 16.39 5.91
CA PRO A 495 3.01 16.17 4.88
C PRO A 495 3.84 17.44 4.65
N LYS A 496 5.08 17.25 4.18
CA LYS A 496 5.88 18.34 3.61
C LYS A 496 5.40 18.56 2.16
N PRO A 497 4.94 19.77 1.80
CA PRO A 497 4.48 20.04 0.44
C PRO A 497 5.67 20.10 -0.53
N GLU A 498 5.51 19.49 -1.69
CA GLU A 498 6.45 19.62 -2.79
C GLU A 498 6.13 20.84 -3.66
N LYS A 499 7.17 21.53 -4.13
CA LYS A 499 7.02 22.64 -5.07
C LYS A 499 6.83 22.15 -6.51
#